data_AF-A0A2P2KGP9-F1
#
_entry.id   AF-A0A2P2KGP9-F1
#
_cell.length_a   1.000
_cell.length_b   1.000
_cell.length_c   1.000
_cell.angle_alpha   90.00
_cell.angle_beta   90.00
_cell.angle_gamma   90.00
#
_symmetry.space_group_name_H-M   'P 1'
#
loop_
_entity.id
_entity.type
_entity.pdbx_description
1 polymer ?
#
loop_
_entity_poly.entity_id
_entity_poly.type
_entity_poly.pdbx_seq_one_letter_code
_entity_poly.pdbx_strand_id
1 'polypeptide(L)'
;MNLSVIVSATVFLALAILSLPILNNTSTPQHWLNVGLWKLASSKSSREVKADLIIKNGVIFTSDASLPFADSMAVAGGWILRVGNYSSVQDLVGNETKELNLEGKVVVPGFIDSHVHLIYGGLQVWNQCLVINVLFC
;
A
#
# COMPACT_ATOMS: atom_id res chain seq x y z
N MET A 1 52.60 6.48 -17.04
CA MET A 1 51.38 6.91 -16.32
C MET A 1 51.66 8.25 -15.67
N ASN A 2 50.75 9.21 -15.78
CA ASN A 2 51.02 10.60 -15.39
C ASN A 2 50.83 10.76 -13.87
N LEU A 3 51.87 11.20 -13.15
CA LEU A 3 51.90 11.26 -11.68
C LEU A 3 50.73 12.10 -11.13
N SER A 4 50.37 13.18 -11.83
CA SER A 4 49.25 14.06 -11.47
C SER A 4 47.89 13.34 -11.46
N VAL A 5 47.71 12.33 -12.33
CA VAL A 5 46.46 11.55 -12.39
C VAL A 5 46.34 10.63 -11.17
N ILE A 6 47.45 10.05 -10.71
CA ILE A 6 47.49 9.18 -9.53
C ILE A 6 47.25 10.01 -8.25
N VAL A 7 47.87 11.18 -8.15
CA VAL A 7 47.68 12.09 -7.01
C VAL A 7 46.24 12.59 -6.94
N SER A 8 45.63 12.95 -8.08
CA SER A 8 44.24 13.37 -8.11
C SER A 8 43.27 12.25 -7.70
N ALA A 9 43.48 11.02 -8.18
CA ALA A 9 42.61 9.89 -7.87
C ALA A 9 42.68 9.48 -6.39
N THR A 10 43.88 9.51 -5.81
CA THR A 10 44.10 9.15 -4.40
C THR A 10 43.51 10.18 -3.44
N VAL A 11 43.63 11.48 -3.75
CA VAL A 11 43.00 12.56 -2.97
C VAL A 11 41.48 12.46 -3.01
N PHE A 12 40.90 12.17 -4.18
CA PHE A 12 39.44 12.02 -4.31
C PHE A 12 38.90 10.83 -3.51
N LEU A 13 39.61 9.70 -3.54
CA LEU A 13 39.24 8.51 -2.76
C LEU A 13 39.34 8.76 -1.26
N ALA A 14 40.39 9.46 -0.81
CA ALA A 14 40.58 9.81 0.60
C ALA A 14 39.48 10.76 1.11
N LEU A 15 39.14 11.79 0.32
CA LEU A 15 38.04 12.71 0.65
C LEU A 15 36.68 12.00 0.67
N ALA A 16 36.44 11.09 -0.27
CA ALA A 16 35.21 10.29 -0.30
C ALA A 16 35.07 9.46 0.98
N ILE A 17 36.11 8.72 1.37
CA ILE A 17 36.12 7.88 2.59
C ILE A 17 35.96 8.74 3.85
N LEU A 18 36.63 9.90 3.92
CA LEU A 18 36.54 10.82 5.06
C LEU A 18 35.15 11.48 5.19
N SER A 19 34.38 11.56 4.10
CA SER A 19 33.02 12.11 4.08
C SER A 19 31.92 11.08 4.40
N LEU A 20 32.21 9.77 4.36
CA LEU A 20 31.25 8.70 4.67
C LEU A 20 30.62 8.81 6.08
N PRO A 21 31.34 9.22 7.16
CA PRO A 21 30.74 9.35 8.49
C PRO A 21 29.76 10.53 8.62
N ILE A 22 29.87 11.55 7.75
CA ILE A 22 29.04 12.77 7.80
C ILE A 22 27.67 12.52 7.13
N LEU A 23 27.63 11.61 6.14
CA LEU A 23 26.39 11.19 5.48
C LEU A 23 25.65 10.07 6.22
N ASN A 24 26.29 9.47 7.23
CA ASN A 24 25.67 8.46 8.07
C ASN A 24 24.89 9.11 9.22
N ASN A 25 23.93 9.97 8.90
CA ASN A 25 22.84 10.31 9.83
C ASN A 25 21.84 9.14 9.86
N THR A 26 22.32 7.99 10.30
CA THR A 26 21.44 6.94 10.77
C THR A 26 21.29 7.17 12.26
N SER A 27 20.04 7.44 12.65
CA SER A 27 19.46 7.02 13.91
C SER A 27 19.94 5.61 14.25
N THR A 28 21.11 5.52 14.88
CA THR A 28 21.73 4.29 15.36
C THR A 28 21.28 4.16 16.81
N PRO A 29 20.34 3.25 17.12
CA PRO A 29 19.98 3.04 18.51
C PRO A 29 21.17 2.37 19.20
N GLN A 30 21.47 2.82 20.41
CA GLN A 30 22.66 2.44 21.16
C GLN A 30 22.55 1.01 21.74
N HIS A 31 22.54 -0.02 20.89
CA HIS A 31 22.40 -1.42 21.33
C HIS A 31 23.72 -2.18 21.53
N TRP A 32 24.88 -1.54 21.39
CA TRP A 32 26.17 -2.24 21.32
C TRP A 32 26.89 -2.46 22.66
N LEU A 33 26.15 -2.54 23.78
CA LEU A 33 26.69 -3.01 25.08
C LEU A 33 25.80 -4.01 25.84
N ASN A 34 24.80 -4.65 25.22
CA ASN A 34 23.99 -5.70 25.88
C ASN A 34 23.99 -7.02 25.11
N VAL A 35 25.16 -7.66 25.06
CA VAL A 35 25.31 -9.08 24.69
C VAL A 35 24.86 -9.95 25.87
N GLY A 36 23.56 -10.23 26.00
CA GLY A 36 23.11 -11.38 26.80
C GLY A 36 21.76 -11.32 27.52
N LEU A 37 21.12 -10.15 27.68
CA LEU A 37 19.94 -10.03 28.57
C LEU A 37 18.60 -9.70 27.89
N TRP A 38 18.55 -9.45 26.59
CA TRP A 38 17.30 -9.09 25.90
C TRP A 38 16.49 -10.28 25.34
N LYS A 39 16.97 -11.52 25.53
CA LYS A 39 16.31 -12.73 24.98
C LYS A 39 15.11 -13.26 25.78
N LEU A 40 14.72 -12.65 26.90
CA LEU A 40 13.73 -13.26 27.81
C LEU A 40 12.40 -12.50 27.99
N ALA A 41 12.15 -11.38 27.30
CA ALA A 41 10.93 -10.59 27.57
C ALA A 41 10.27 -9.95 26.36
N SER A 42 10.25 -10.62 25.21
CA SER A 42 9.39 -10.20 24.10
C SER A 42 8.46 -11.34 23.70
N SER A 43 7.45 -11.63 24.52
CA SER A 43 6.24 -12.27 24.02
C SER A 43 5.62 -11.31 23.01
N LYS A 44 5.95 -11.48 21.73
CA LYS A 44 5.26 -10.78 20.63
C LYS A 44 3.84 -11.34 20.62
N SER A 45 2.94 -10.74 21.42
CA SER A 45 1.51 -10.92 21.23
C SER A 45 1.19 -10.24 19.91
N SER A 46 1.36 -10.98 18.82
CA SER A 46 0.79 -10.60 17.54
C SER A 46 -0.71 -10.68 17.74
N ARG A 47 -1.36 -9.53 18.00
CA ARG A 47 -2.80 -9.44 17.77
C ARG A 47 -3.01 -9.86 16.33
N GLU A 48 -3.71 -10.97 16.16
CA GLU A 48 -4.09 -11.45 14.85
C GLU A 48 -4.97 -10.37 14.21
N VAL A 49 -4.53 -9.81 13.09
CA VAL A 49 -5.29 -8.76 12.39
C VAL A 49 -6.52 -9.42 11.79
N LYS A 50 -7.70 -9.06 12.32
CA LYS A 50 -8.99 -9.48 11.77
C LYS A 50 -9.47 -8.46 10.75
N ALA A 51 -10.34 -8.90 9.84
CA ALA A 51 -10.90 -8.06 8.79
C ALA A 51 -11.99 -7.13 9.35
N ASP A 52 -12.07 -5.90 8.85
CA ASP A 52 -13.22 -5.02 9.10
C ASP A 52 -14.39 -5.39 8.17
N LEU A 53 -14.06 -5.85 6.97
CA LEU A 53 -15.01 -6.25 5.93
C LEU A 53 -14.54 -7.53 5.25
N ILE A 54 -15.44 -8.50 5.12
CA ILE A 54 -15.30 -9.64 4.21
C ILE A 54 -16.38 -9.54 3.14
N ILE A 55 -15.95 -9.56 1.90
CA ILE A 55 -16.79 -9.64 0.71
C ILE A 55 -16.79 -11.10 0.27
N LYS A 56 -17.96 -11.66 -0.07
CA LYS A 56 -18.10 -13.05 -0.52
C LYS A 56 -19.11 -13.20 -1.66
N ASN A 57 -19.04 -14.33 -2.37
CA ASN A 57 -19.96 -14.66 -3.45
C ASN A 57 -20.01 -13.57 -4.52
N GLY A 58 -18.84 -13.11 -4.96
CA GLY A 58 -18.69 -12.10 -6.01
C GLY A 58 -17.81 -12.59 -7.15
N VAL A 59 -17.66 -11.77 -8.18
CA VAL A 59 -16.64 -11.98 -9.24
C VAL A 59 -15.63 -10.85 -9.13
N ILE A 60 -14.54 -11.10 -8.42
CA ILE A 60 -13.53 -10.10 -8.09
C ILE A 60 -12.39 -10.18 -9.10
N PHE A 61 -12.27 -9.17 -9.96
CA PHE A 61 -11.13 -9.05 -10.87
C PHE A 61 -9.93 -8.45 -10.13
N THR A 62 -8.81 -9.18 -10.08
CA THR A 62 -7.61 -8.79 -9.28
C THR A 62 -6.54 -8.09 -10.10
N SER A 63 -6.59 -8.20 -11.44
CA SER A 63 -5.50 -7.85 -12.35
C SER A 63 -4.18 -8.61 -12.13
N ASP A 64 -4.18 -9.66 -11.31
CA ASP A 64 -3.05 -10.58 -11.11
C ASP A 64 -3.16 -11.75 -12.09
N ALA A 65 -2.13 -11.99 -12.90
CA ALA A 65 -2.10 -13.09 -13.86
C ALA A 65 -2.20 -14.47 -13.21
N SER A 66 -1.75 -14.62 -11.95
CA SER A 66 -1.79 -15.89 -11.22
C SER A 66 -3.15 -16.20 -10.60
N LEU A 67 -3.95 -15.18 -10.32
CA LEU A 67 -5.30 -15.30 -9.78
C LEU A 67 -6.21 -14.22 -10.39
N PRO A 68 -6.56 -14.28 -11.69
CA PRO A 68 -7.25 -13.18 -12.36
C PRO A 68 -8.63 -12.86 -11.78
N PHE A 69 -9.30 -13.90 -11.26
CA PHE A 69 -10.61 -13.81 -10.63
C PHE A 69 -10.62 -14.52 -9.29
N ALA A 70 -11.36 -13.95 -8.34
CA ALA A 70 -11.61 -14.49 -7.02
C ALA A 70 -13.09 -14.33 -6.62
N ASP A 71 -13.51 -15.06 -5.60
CA ASP A 71 -14.89 -15.06 -5.11
C ASP A 71 -15.07 -14.15 -3.88
N SER A 72 -14.03 -14.08 -3.06
CA SER A 72 -14.06 -13.46 -1.74
C SER A 72 -12.79 -12.65 -1.46
N MET A 73 -12.92 -11.61 -0.63
CA MET A 73 -11.85 -10.70 -0.27
C MET A 73 -12.02 -10.18 1.16
N ALA A 74 -10.93 -10.11 1.92
CA ALA A 74 -10.88 -9.54 3.26
C ALA A 74 -10.16 -8.18 3.25
N VAL A 75 -10.74 -7.19 3.91
CA VAL A 75 -10.23 -5.81 3.98
C VAL A 75 -10.15 -5.37 5.44
N ALA A 76 -9.05 -4.71 5.82
CA ALA A 76 -8.92 -4.01 7.11
C ALA A 76 -8.16 -2.69 6.94
N GLY A 77 -8.65 -1.63 7.56
CA GLY A 77 -8.01 -0.31 7.55
C GLY A 77 -7.76 0.25 6.15
N GLY A 78 -8.60 -0.09 5.16
CA GLY A 78 -8.42 0.29 3.75
C GLY A 78 -7.44 -0.57 2.96
N TRP A 79 -6.88 -1.62 3.56
CA TRP A 79 -5.95 -2.55 2.91
C TRP A 79 -6.62 -3.90 2.63
N ILE A 80 -6.30 -4.49 1.49
CA ILE A 80 -6.69 -5.87 1.17
C ILE A 80 -5.75 -6.80 1.93
N LEU A 81 -6.29 -7.59 2.86
CA LEU A 81 -5.53 -8.57 3.64
C LEU A 81 -5.31 -9.87 2.84
N ARG A 82 -6.35 -10.32 2.14
CA ARG A 82 -6.35 -11.57 1.38
C ARG A 82 -7.47 -11.56 0.34
N VAL A 83 -7.24 -12.24 -0.79
CA VAL A 83 -8.21 -12.43 -1.87
C VAL A 83 -8.16 -13.89 -2.33
N GLY A 84 -9.32 -14.49 -2.62
CA GLY A 84 -9.42 -15.90 -2.97
C GLY A 84 -10.85 -16.43 -2.92
N ASN A 85 -11.04 -17.66 -2.45
CA ASN A 85 -12.36 -18.20 -2.14
C ASN A 85 -12.74 -17.90 -0.67
N TYR A 86 -14.01 -18.12 -0.31
CA TYR A 86 -14.46 -17.85 1.06
C TYR A 86 -13.66 -18.62 2.13
N SER A 87 -13.30 -19.87 1.85
CA SER A 87 -12.50 -20.68 2.79
C SER A 87 -11.08 -20.14 3.00
N SER A 88 -10.53 -19.41 2.02
CA SER A 88 -9.25 -18.74 2.19
C SER A 88 -9.32 -17.51 3.08
N VAL A 89 -10.48 -16.89 3.31
CA VAL A 89 -10.58 -15.64 4.08
C VAL A 89 -11.33 -15.78 5.41
N GLN A 90 -12.01 -16.90 5.64
CA GLN A 90 -12.85 -17.13 6.82
C GLN A 90 -12.08 -17.07 8.15
N ASP A 91 -10.77 -17.35 8.15
CA ASP A 91 -9.90 -17.25 9.34
C ASP A 91 -9.73 -15.80 9.81
N LEU A 92 -9.93 -14.84 8.91
CA LEU A 92 -9.83 -13.41 9.20
C LEU A 92 -11.13 -12.82 9.78
N VAL A 93 -12.20 -13.61 9.93
CA VAL A 93 -13.41 -13.19 10.62
C VAL A 93 -13.10 -12.97 12.11
N GLY A 94 -13.42 -11.78 12.59
CA GLY A 94 -13.41 -11.40 13.99
C GLY A 94 -14.78 -10.89 14.44
N ASN A 95 -14.88 -10.53 15.72
CA ASN A 95 -16.15 -10.12 16.34
C ASN A 95 -16.77 -8.85 15.70
N GLU A 96 -15.94 -7.99 15.10
CA GLU A 96 -16.37 -6.72 14.49
C GLU A 96 -16.41 -6.79 12.96
N THR A 97 -16.10 -7.94 12.36
CA THR A 97 -16.07 -8.10 10.91
C THR A 97 -17.47 -8.01 10.32
N LYS A 98 -17.65 -7.12 9.35
CA LYS A 98 -18.86 -7.09 8.52
C LYS A 98 -18.72 -8.06 7.37
N GLU A 99 -19.69 -8.93 7.16
CA GLU A 99 -19.77 -9.77 5.96
C GLU A 99 -20.75 -9.20 4.94
N LEU A 100 -20.32 -9.11 3.68
CA LEU A 100 -21.09 -8.62 2.55
C LEU A 100 -21.18 -9.71 1.47
N ASN A 101 -22.38 -10.24 1.24
CA ASN A 101 -22.67 -11.13 0.13
C ASN A 101 -22.98 -10.30 -1.13
N LEU A 102 -22.22 -10.52 -2.20
CA LEU A 102 -22.38 -9.79 -3.45
C LEU A 102 -23.37 -10.43 -4.44
N GLU A 103 -23.85 -11.64 -4.18
CA GLU A 103 -24.85 -12.32 -5.01
C GLU A 103 -24.42 -12.45 -6.49
N GLY A 104 -23.13 -12.71 -6.71
CA GLY A 104 -22.53 -12.83 -8.04
C GLY A 104 -22.19 -11.50 -8.72
N LYS A 105 -22.33 -10.36 -8.04
CA LYS A 105 -21.92 -9.05 -8.58
C LYS A 105 -20.40 -8.97 -8.78
N VAL A 106 -19.99 -8.12 -9.71
CA VAL A 106 -18.59 -7.95 -10.10
C VAL A 106 -17.93 -6.87 -9.24
N VAL A 107 -16.70 -7.14 -8.79
CA VAL A 107 -15.81 -6.16 -8.17
C VAL A 107 -14.64 -5.92 -9.11
N VAL A 108 -14.36 -4.66 -9.40
CA VAL A 108 -13.20 -4.24 -10.19
C VAL A 108 -12.37 -3.24 -9.39
N PRO A 109 -11.06 -3.09 -9.68
CA PRO A 109 -10.28 -1.99 -9.14
C PRO A 109 -10.95 -0.65 -9.46
N GLY A 110 -10.87 0.29 -8.52
CA GLY A 110 -11.35 1.65 -8.77
C GLY A 110 -10.65 2.25 -9.98
N PHE A 111 -11.41 2.96 -10.82
CA PHE A 111 -10.84 3.61 -12.00
C PHE A 111 -9.89 4.73 -11.59
N ILE A 112 -8.77 4.82 -12.31
CA ILE A 112 -7.78 5.88 -12.16
C ILE A 112 -7.84 6.72 -13.42
N ASP A 113 -8.19 8.00 -13.25
CA ASP A 113 -8.07 8.99 -14.31
C ASP A 113 -6.67 9.60 -14.25
N SER A 114 -5.87 9.37 -15.29
CA SER A 114 -4.50 9.86 -15.37
C SER A 114 -4.40 11.35 -15.66
N HIS A 115 -5.44 11.95 -16.24
CA HIS A 115 -5.40 13.36 -16.64
C HIS A 115 -6.81 13.91 -16.85
N VAL A 116 -7.27 14.71 -15.89
CA VAL A 116 -8.56 15.39 -15.96
C VAL A 116 -8.43 16.87 -15.61
N HIS A 117 -9.17 17.70 -16.33
CA HIS A 117 -9.35 19.11 -16.01
C HIS A 117 -10.62 19.29 -15.17
N LEU A 118 -10.57 18.97 -13.87
CA LEU A 118 -11.76 18.91 -13.00
C LEU A 118 -12.58 20.21 -12.98
N ILE A 119 -11.94 21.38 -12.98
CA ILE A 119 -12.64 22.68 -12.98
C ILE A 119 -13.45 22.86 -14.27
N TYR A 120 -12.83 22.58 -15.43
CA TYR A 120 -13.51 22.68 -16.72
C TYR A 120 -14.62 21.64 -16.85
N GLY A 121 -14.39 20.42 -16.36
CA GLY A 121 -15.43 19.38 -16.30
C GLY A 121 -16.62 19.83 -15.44
N GLY A 122 -16.35 20.41 -14.26
CA GLY A 122 -17.40 20.95 -13.39
C GLY A 122 -18.21 22.06 -14.05
N LEU A 123 -17.55 23.03 -14.68
CA LEU A 123 -18.21 24.12 -15.41
C LEU A 123 -19.04 23.60 -16.60
N GLN A 124 -18.57 22.57 -17.30
CA GLN A 124 -19.31 21.96 -18.39
C GLN A 124 -20.59 21.27 -17.91
N VAL A 125 -20.53 20.52 -16.80
CA VAL A 125 -21.71 19.90 -16.18
C VAL A 125 -22.67 20.98 -15.66
N TRP A 126 -22.15 22.08 -15.11
CA TRP A 126 -22.96 23.20 -14.62
C TRP A 126 -23.71 23.92 -15.76
N ASN A 127 -23.06 24.15 -16.91
CA ASN A 127 -23.70 24.75 -18.08
C ASN A 127 -24.75 23.86 -18.75
N GLN A 128 -24.79 22.56 -18.47
CA GLN A 128 -25.80 21.65 -19.03
C GLN A 128 -27.19 21.86 -18.39
N CYS A 129 -27.27 22.35 -17.15
CA CYS A 129 -28.54 22.76 -16.53
C CYS A 129 -29.18 23.98 -17.23
N LEU A 130 -28.40 24.78 -17.97
CA LEU A 130 -28.91 25.97 -18.69
C LEU A 130 -29.43 25.66 -20.11
N VAL A 131 -29.05 24.53 -20.70
CA VAL A 131 -29.40 24.19 -22.09
C VAL A 131 -30.55 23.18 -22.16
N ILE A 132 -30.77 22.39 -21.11
CA ILE A 132 -31.90 21.45 -21.02
C ILE A 132 -32.95 22.08 -20.11
N ASN A 133 -34.00 22.62 -20.73
CA ASN A 133 -35.19 23.16 -20.09
C ASN A 133 -36.00 22.00 -19.48
N VAL A 134 -35.51 21.44 -18.38
CA VAL A 134 -36.25 20.54 -17.50
C VAL A 134 -36.09 21.08 -16.09
N LEU A 135 -37.21 21.62 -15.62
CA LEU A 135 -37.54 21.92 -14.23
C LEU A 135 -36.88 20.90 -13.29
N PHE A 136 -36.30 21.38 -12.19
CA PHE A 136 -35.51 20.68 -11.16
C PHE A 136 -34.00 20.74 -11.36
N CYS A 137 -33.45 21.88 -10.92
CA CYS A 137 -32.30 21.83 -10.03
C CYS A 137 -32.82 21.78 -8.58
#